data_AF-A0A8H3E1P2-F1
#
_entry.id   AF-A0A8H3E1P2-F1
#
_cell.length_a   1.000
_cell.length_b   1.000
_cell.length_c   1.000
_cell.angle_alpha   90.00
_cell.angle_beta   90.00
_cell.angle_gamma   90.00
#
_symmetry.space_group_name_H-M   'P 1'
#
loop_
_entity.id
_entity.type
_entity.pdbx_description
1 polymer ?
#
loop_
_entity_poly.entity_id
_entity_poly.type
_entity_poly.pdbx_seq_one_letter_code
_entity_poly.pdbx_strand_id
1 'polypeptide(L)'
;MGRGWERVLTTSCTVTADGLVTIDDQATSDDTSAPDLPHPLQLGLARPLADYIPEYGLDAALERVPYDAEFEPVALKEIRKVCKLGGEADVIIMQDADRVTISTLNTILKLSQSPLYLRHFESTPLISGCIKLMASVAIPNNSSLFSYEYGYLCFKVLTIAIGVCLLARSHKLTPVIEQMMADQNTPMLQLFSIEVSQLVKEEIEDADNNTIACDWLLGWAKAPERAQEPPLASRYDIITLSKILFDDCKSFMKAWSSTFSPGLSGVVFLLWRYVHNKCIVNTSPRPEAKLIPLCEIIWRCMIMATKDEVIPLMYMFNTVQSAGVRMWEKHCRTPAGRSDVEDFRTILELFLMRLAPTNPERYSKFGFAEMAAVIPFVAGRVRGCEDLFPKLFKMAFDRAIEAHDIQEFDDINLICATGGTLVYLGNCLQMVENSLPYKPEILMQLVTILAENKVFELVARTVVILKQTITLGDDAECYEAV
;
A
#
# COMPACT_ATOMS: atom_id res chain seq x y z
N MET A 1 -39.41 -36.72 20.12
CA MET A 1 -38.39 -37.77 20.33
C MET A 1 -37.05 -37.09 20.61
N GLY A 2 -36.42 -37.40 21.75
CA GLY A 2 -35.00 -37.14 22.13
C GLY A 2 -34.55 -35.67 22.22
N ARG A 3 -34.51 -35.03 23.40
CA ARG A 3 -33.41 -35.01 24.43
C ARG A 3 -32.04 -34.63 23.84
N GLY A 4 -31.52 -33.43 24.10
CA GLY A 4 -30.67 -33.08 25.26
C GLY A 4 -29.25 -32.82 24.71
N TRP A 5 -28.52 -31.75 25.02
CA TRP A 5 -27.98 -31.38 26.33
C TRP A 5 -27.82 -29.86 26.46
N GLU A 6 -27.91 -29.41 27.71
CA GLU A 6 -27.91 -28.05 28.23
C GLU A 6 -26.69 -27.88 29.16
N ARG A 7 -26.28 -26.61 29.40
CA ARG A 7 -25.49 -26.07 30.55
C ARG A 7 -23.96 -26.22 30.54
N VAL A 8 -23.14 -25.30 31.09
CA VAL A 8 -23.28 -24.02 31.85
C VAL A 8 -21.88 -23.34 31.78
N LEU A 9 -21.77 -22.01 31.67
CA LEU A 9 -21.36 -21.15 32.79
C LEU A 9 -22.05 -19.78 32.69
N THR A 10 -23.02 -19.62 33.57
CA THR A 10 -23.64 -18.37 34.03
C THR A 10 -22.66 -17.58 34.88
N THR A 11 -22.44 -16.30 34.56
CA THR A 11 -21.86 -15.33 35.50
C THR A 11 -23.02 -14.63 36.22
N SER A 12 -23.10 -14.80 37.54
CA SER A 12 -24.05 -14.13 38.41
C SER A 12 -23.59 -12.71 38.72
N CYS A 13 -24.40 -11.71 38.41
CA CYS A 13 -24.29 -10.38 39.00
C CYS A 13 -25.15 -10.33 40.26
N THR A 14 -24.52 -10.11 41.42
CA THR A 14 -25.22 -9.68 42.64
C THR A 14 -24.93 -8.19 42.85
N VAL A 15 -25.99 -7.39 42.80
CA VAL A 15 -26.00 -5.98 43.20
C VAL A 15 -26.24 -5.92 44.70
N THR A 16 -25.34 -5.29 45.45
CA THR A 16 -25.57 -4.93 46.87
C THR A 16 -26.13 -3.51 46.97
N ALA A 17 -26.92 -3.28 48.01
CA ALA A 17 -27.91 -2.20 48.10
C ALA A 17 -27.36 -0.77 48.30
N ASP A 18 -26.05 -0.54 48.39
CA ASP A 18 -25.49 0.77 48.76
C ASP A 18 -24.44 1.32 47.76
N GLY A 19 -24.67 1.15 46.45
CA GLY A 19 -24.25 2.10 45.40
C GLY A 19 -22.86 2.78 45.45
N LEU A 20 -21.80 2.10 45.91
CA LEU A 20 -20.43 2.62 45.89
C LEU A 20 -19.46 1.57 45.33
N VAL A 21 -18.69 1.97 44.30
CA VAL A 21 -17.57 1.21 43.76
C VAL A 21 -16.29 1.81 44.34
N THR A 22 -15.61 1.05 45.20
CA THR A 22 -14.22 1.30 45.62
C THR A 22 -13.31 0.31 44.92
N ILE A 23 -12.25 0.82 44.29
CA ILE A 23 -11.17 0.04 43.68
C ILE A 23 -10.10 -0.14 44.76
N ASP A 24 -9.84 -1.38 45.17
CA ASP A 24 -8.67 -1.72 45.99
C ASP A 24 -7.57 -2.29 45.08
N ASP A 25 -6.50 -1.50 44.97
CA ASP A 25 -5.20 -1.92 44.45
C ASP A 25 -4.48 -2.75 45.51
N GLN A 26 -4.22 -4.03 45.22
CA GLN A 26 -3.11 -4.75 45.84
C GLN A 26 -2.29 -5.49 44.79
N ALA A 27 -1.13 -4.90 44.51
CA ALA A 27 -0.03 -5.49 43.79
C ALA A 27 0.64 -6.57 44.66
N THR A 28 0.74 -7.79 44.12
CA THR A 28 1.74 -8.78 44.53
C THR A 28 2.76 -8.89 43.42
N SER A 29 3.93 -8.27 43.64
CA SER A 29 5.14 -8.40 42.84
C SER A 29 5.76 -9.78 43.10
N ASP A 30 5.76 -10.65 42.10
CA ASP A 30 6.69 -11.78 42.04
C ASP A 30 7.64 -11.54 40.87
N ASP A 31 8.83 -11.09 41.24
CA ASP A 31 9.92 -10.66 40.39
C ASP A 31 10.74 -11.90 39.99
N THR A 32 10.39 -12.51 38.86
CA THR A 32 11.26 -13.48 38.17
C THR A 32 11.59 -12.93 36.80
N SER A 33 12.51 -11.95 36.80
CA SER A 33 13.18 -11.46 35.60
C SER A 33 13.99 -12.60 34.99
N ALA A 34 13.45 -13.18 33.92
CA ALA A 34 14.26 -13.91 32.95
C ALA A 34 15.30 -12.93 32.36
N PRO A 35 16.53 -13.38 32.07
CA PRO A 35 17.56 -12.50 31.54
C PRO A 35 17.11 -11.96 30.17
N ASP A 36 17.11 -10.63 30.04
CA ASP A 36 17.01 -9.90 28.77
C ASP A 36 18.09 -10.42 27.81
N LEU A 37 17.72 -11.35 26.95
CA LEU A 37 18.53 -11.71 25.79
C LEU A 37 18.52 -10.51 24.83
N PRO A 38 19.68 -10.07 24.34
CA PRO A 38 19.75 -8.90 23.47
C PRO A 38 18.94 -9.14 22.20
N HIS A 39 18.08 -8.18 21.90
CA HIS A 39 17.22 -8.16 20.73
C HIS A 39 18.05 -8.31 19.43
N PRO A 40 17.55 -8.92 18.34
CA PRO A 40 18.23 -8.93 17.03
C PRO A 40 18.61 -7.54 16.48
N LEU A 41 18.05 -6.45 17.05
CA LEU A 41 18.45 -5.06 16.75
C LEU A 41 19.65 -4.56 17.58
N GLN A 42 20.00 -5.23 18.69
CA GLN A 42 21.21 -4.99 19.48
C GLN A 42 22.42 -5.80 18.97
N LEU A 43 22.21 -6.80 18.11
CA LEU A 43 23.27 -7.51 17.38
C LEU A 43 23.70 -6.72 16.11
N GLY A 44 24.02 -5.44 16.31
CA GLY A 44 24.97 -4.64 15.53
C GLY A 44 25.08 -4.83 14.01
N LEU A 45 23.98 -4.85 13.24
CA LEU A 45 24.10 -4.88 11.76
C LEU A 45 23.07 -4.08 10.96
N ALA A 46 21.98 -3.54 11.54
CA ALA A 46 20.97 -2.86 10.72
C ALA A 46 21.27 -1.36 10.57
N ARG A 47 21.58 -0.95 9.34
CA ARG A 47 21.75 0.48 9.00
C ARG A 47 20.41 1.21 9.08
N PRO A 48 20.38 2.44 9.62
CA PRO A 48 19.19 3.27 9.60
C PRO A 48 18.88 3.77 8.18
N LEU A 49 17.64 4.21 7.98
CA LEU A 49 17.10 4.70 6.70
C LEU A 49 18.03 5.68 5.97
N ALA A 50 18.56 6.68 6.67
CA ALA A 50 19.43 7.69 6.08
C ALA A 50 20.72 7.10 5.48
N ASP A 51 21.21 6.00 6.04
CA ASP A 51 22.49 5.41 5.66
C ASP A 51 22.32 4.40 4.51
N TYR A 52 21.19 3.70 4.43
CA TYR A 52 20.99 2.68 3.39
C TYR A 52 20.33 3.21 2.11
N ILE A 53 19.59 4.34 2.15
CA ILE A 53 18.96 4.91 0.95
C ILE A 53 19.94 5.06 -0.22
N PRO A 54 21.15 5.64 -0.04
CA PRO A 54 22.08 5.86 -1.14
C PRO A 54 22.50 4.56 -1.86
N GLU A 55 22.54 3.44 -1.15
CA GLU A 55 22.98 2.15 -1.70
C GLU A 55 21.91 1.46 -2.55
N TYR A 56 20.66 1.86 -2.40
CA TYR A 56 19.55 1.33 -3.18
C TYR A 56 19.00 2.38 -4.14
N GLY A 57 19.83 3.33 -4.58
CA GLY A 57 19.49 4.32 -5.59
C GLY A 57 19.41 3.75 -7.01
N LEU A 58 19.20 4.65 -7.98
CA LEU A 58 19.12 4.28 -9.41
C LEU A 58 20.42 3.64 -9.91
N ASP A 59 21.58 4.16 -9.51
CA ASP A 59 22.89 3.65 -9.95
C ASP A 59 23.08 2.17 -9.57
N ALA A 60 22.69 1.81 -8.34
CA ALA A 60 22.73 0.42 -7.87
C ALA A 60 21.71 -0.47 -8.61
N ALA A 61 20.60 0.09 -9.08
CA ALA A 61 19.60 -0.64 -9.85
C ALA A 61 19.98 -0.85 -11.32
N LEU A 62 20.90 -0.03 -11.85
CA LEU A 62 21.50 -0.20 -13.16
C LEU A 62 22.61 -1.25 -13.16
N GLU A 63 23.18 -1.58 -11.99
CA GLU A 63 24.18 -2.63 -11.86
C GLU A 63 23.59 -3.99 -12.26
N ARG A 64 24.23 -4.65 -13.23
CA ARG A 64 23.90 -6.01 -13.66
C ARG A 64 25.06 -6.93 -13.36
N VAL A 65 24.76 -8.02 -12.67
CA VAL A 65 25.76 -9.03 -12.30
C VAL A 65 25.71 -10.15 -13.33
N PRO A 66 26.85 -10.50 -13.96
CA PRO A 66 26.91 -11.64 -14.87
C PRO A 66 26.59 -12.93 -14.10
N TYR A 67 26.12 -13.95 -14.82
CA TYR A 67 25.94 -15.26 -14.22
C TYR A 67 27.30 -15.81 -13.72
N ASP A 68 27.30 -16.19 -12.45
CA ASP A 68 28.40 -16.82 -11.74
C ASP A 68 27.94 -18.17 -11.16
N ALA A 69 28.49 -19.26 -11.70
CA ALA A 69 28.19 -20.63 -11.30
C ALA A 69 28.62 -20.93 -9.85
N GLU A 70 29.57 -20.18 -9.28
CA GLU A 70 30.03 -20.37 -7.90
C GLU A 70 29.15 -19.60 -6.91
N PHE A 71 28.60 -18.46 -7.31
CA PHE A 71 27.71 -17.65 -6.48
C PHE A 71 26.31 -18.26 -6.33
N GLU A 72 25.76 -18.84 -7.40
CA GLU A 72 24.42 -19.44 -7.42
C GLU A 72 24.15 -20.43 -6.26
N PRO A 73 24.98 -21.46 -6.01
CA PRO A 73 24.75 -22.41 -4.92
C PRO A 73 24.80 -21.75 -3.53
N VAL A 74 25.60 -20.68 -3.36
CA VAL A 74 25.67 -19.91 -2.11
C VAL A 74 24.35 -19.18 -1.89
N ALA A 75 23.86 -18.46 -2.89
CA ALA A 75 22.60 -17.73 -2.78
C ALA A 75 21.39 -18.66 -2.61
N LEU A 76 21.37 -19.82 -3.30
CA LEU A 76 20.34 -20.85 -3.10
C LEU A 76 20.33 -21.42 -1.68
N LYS A 77 21.51 -21.56 -1.05
CA LYS A 77 21.60 -21.96 0.36
C LYS A 77 20.97 -20.90 1.27
N GLU A 78 21.18 -19.61 0.97
CA GLU A 78 20.58 -18.51 1.71
C GLU A 78 19.06 -18.44 1.52
N ILE A 79 18.53 -18.60 0.30
CA ILE A 79 17.08 -18.73 0.04
C ILE A 79 16.49 -19.85 0.90
N ARG A 80 17.12 -21.03 0.92
CA ARG A 80 16.65 -22.16 1.73
C ARG A 80 16.60 -21.85 3.22
N LYS A 81 17.46 -20.98 3.75
CA LYS A 81 17.38 -20.57 5.17
C LYS A 81 16.09 -19.81 5.43
N VAL A 82 15.74 -18.88 4.55
CA VAL A 82 14.48 -18.10 4.66
C VAL A 82 13.27 -19.00 4.44
N CYS A 83 13.29 -19.86 3.41
CA CYS A 83 12.17 -20.77 3.12
C CYS A 83 11.84 -21.73 4.27
N LYS A 84 12.83 -22.14 5.08
CA LYS A 84 12.59 -22.99 6.26
C LYS A 84 11.70 -22.34 7.30
N LEU A 85 11.68 -21.01 7.36
CA LEU A 85 10.82 -20.25 8.27
C LEU A 85 9.36 -20.26 7.78
N GLY A 86 9.15 -20.38 6.47
CA GLY A 86 7.85 -20.46 5.82
C GLY A 86 7.10 -21.79 5.98
N GLY A 87 7.57 -22.70 6.84
CA GLY A 87 6.87 -23.98 7.11
C GLY A 87 5.49 -23.82 7.77
N GLU A 88 4.77 -24.93 7.99
CA GLU A 88 3.39 -24.93 8.51
C GLU A 88 3.22 -24.36 9.93
N ALA A 89 4.30 -24.21 10.69
CA ALA A 89 4.23 -23.64 12.03
C ALA A 89 3.95 -22.13 11.97
N ASP A 90 2.85 -21.68 12.57
CA ASP A 90 2.49 -20.26 12.66
C ASP A 90 3.49 -19.44 13.52
N VAL A 91 4.28 -20.11 14.36
CA VAL A 91 5.23 -19.48 15.28
C VAL A 91 6.65 -19.86 14.88
N ILE A 92 7.49 -18.86 14.60
CA ILE A 92 8.94 -19.06 14.46
C ILE A 92 9.56 -19.16 15.86
N ILE A 93 10.48 -20.12 16.04
CA ILE A 93 11.39 -20.11 17.17
C ILE A 93 12.42 -19.00 16.92
N MET A 94 12.52 -17.97 17.76
CA MET A 94 13.43 -16.81 17.56
C MET A 94 14.86 -17.22 17.11
N GLN A 95 15.38 -18.32 17.66
CA GLN A 95 16.69 -18.89 17.30
C GLN A 95 16.85 -19.22 15.81
N ASP A 96 15.76 -19.53 15.10
CA ASP A 96 15.78 -19.77 13.65
C ASP A 96 15.72 -18.46 12.86
N ALA A 97 15.03 -17.44 13.35
CA ALA A 97 15.03 -16.10 12.76
C ALA A 97 16.41 -15.44 12.88
N ASP A 98 17.10 -15.61 14.01
CA ASP A 98 18.44 -15.09 14.28
C ASP A 98 19.51 -15.60 13.31
N ARG A 99 19.24 -16.70 12.59
CA ARG A 99 20.13 -17.25 11.56
C ARG A 99 20.08 -16.50 10.24
N VAL A 100 19.04 -15.68 10.02
CA VAL A 100 18.89 -14.86 8.81
C VAL A 100 19.40 -13.46 9.10
N THR A 101 20.59 -13.17 8.56
CA THR A 101 21.28 -11.87 8.73
C THR A 101 21.03 -10.94 7.54
N ILE A 102 21.47 -9.68 7.64
CA ILE A 102 21.48 -8.75 6.48
C ILE A 102 22.34 -9.31 5.35
N SER A 103 23.46 -9.96 5.65
CA SER A 103 24.29 -10.62 4.63
C SER A 103 23.52 -11.73 3.90
N THR A 104 22.66 -12.48 4.60
CA THR A 104 21.78 -13.47 3.99
C THR A 104 20.82 -12.81 3.00
N LEU A 105 20.12 -11.74 3.43
CA LEU A 105 19.17 -11.01 2.58
C LEU A 105 19.85 -10.33 1.38
N ASN A 106 21.01 -9.71 1.57
CA ASN A 106 21.80 -9.12 0.49
C ASN A 106 22.29 -10.15 -0.52
N THR A 107 22.70 -11.34 -0.05
CA THR A 107 23.08 -12.45 -0.94
C THR A 107 21.90 -12.89 -1.80
N ILE A 108 20.70 -12.98 -1.21
CA ILE A 108 19.47 -13.29 -1.96
C ILE A 108 19.14 -12.16 -2.94
N LEU A 109 19.14 -10.91 -2.48
CA LEU A 109 18.79 -9.76 -3.32
C LEU A 109 19.74 -9.59 -4.51
N LYS A 110 21.03 -9.93 -4.36
CA LYS A 110 22.01 -9.90 -5.45
C LYS A 110 21.62 -10.81 -6.63
N LEU A 111 20.82 -11.86 -6.41
CA LEU A 111 20.25 -12.65 -7.50
C LEU A 111 19.34 -11.82 -8.42
N SER A 112 18.64 -10.82 -7.88
CA SER A 112 17.78 -9.94 -8.68
C SER A 112 18.54 -8.98 -9.61
N GLN A 113 19.87 -8.96 -9.55
CA GLN A 113 20.73 -8.20 -10.47
C GLN A 113 21.10 -9.00 -11.73
N SER A 114 20.62 -10.24 -11.89
CA SER A 114 20.79 -11.04 -13.10
C SER A 114 19.45 -11.63 -13.57
N PRO A 115 19.05 -11.51 -14.85
CA PRO A 115 17.78 -12.07 -15.31
C PRO A 115 17.72 -13.60 -15.16
N LEU A 116 18.88 -14.25 -15.30
CA LEU A 116 19.01 -15.70 -15.27
C LEU A 116 18.72 -16.30 -13.89
N TYR A 117 18.90 -15.52 -12.82
CA TYR A 117 18.62 -15.97 -11.46
C TYR A 117 17.19 -15.71 -11.00
N LEU A 118 16.39 -14.98 -11.78
CA LEU A 118 15.07 -14.53 -11.34
C LEU A 118 14.14 -15.70 -11.00
N ARG A 119 14.29 -16.84 -11.69
CA ARG A 119 13.52 -18.08 -11.41
C ARG A 119 13.74 -18.63 -10.00
N HIS A 120 14.85 -18.31 -9.33
CA HIS A 120 15.11 -18.78 -7.96
C HIS A 120 14.17 -18.15 -6.92
N PHE A 121 13.48 -17.06 -7.27
CA PHE A 121 12.45 -16.44 -6.46
C PHE A 121 11.07 -17.09 -6.60
N GLU A 122 10.90 -18.07 -7.50
CA GLU A 122 9.65 -18.82 -7.70
C GLU A 122 9.41 -19.81 -6.55
N SER A 123 9.21 -19.29 -5.34
CA SER A 123 9.10 -20.08 -4.12
C SER A 123 8.09 -19.47 -3.15
N THR A 124 6.92 -20.08 -2.99
CA THR A 124 5.92 -19.63 -2.01
C THR A 124 6.41 -19.72 -0.55
N PRO A 125 7.26 -20.69 -0.14
CA PRO A 125 7.89 -20.66 1.18
C PRO A 125 8.82 -19.45 1.40
N LEU A 126 9.40 -18.88 0.35
CA LEU A 126 10.22 -17.66 0.47
C LEU A 126 9.33 -16.46 0.86
N ILE A 127 8.15 -16.36 0.26
CA ILE A 127 7.13 -15.33 0.58
C ILE A 127 6.75 -15.44 2.06
N SER A 128 6.30 -16.63 2.52
CA SER A 128 5.93 -16.84 3.92
C SER A 128 7.11 -16.62 4.88
N GLY A 129 8.31 -17.10 4.53
CA GLY A 129 9.52 -16.89 5.30
C GLY A 129 9.87 -15.42 5.51
N CYS A 130 9.76 -14.59 4.46
CA CYS A 130 9.99 -13.14 4.56
C CYS A 130 8.95 -12.46 5.46
N ILE A 131 7.66 -12.80 5.33
CA ILE A 131 6.59 -12.24 6.17
C ILE A 131 6.85 -12.56 7.64
N LYS A 132 7.17 -13.82 7.93
CA LYS A 132 7.45 -14.28 9.28
C LYS A 132 8.72 -13.66 9.86
N LEU A 133 9.78 -13.49 9.06
CA LEU A 133 10.97 -12.73 9.48
C LEU A 133 10.61 -11.31 9.91
N MET A 134 9.88 -10.57 9.07
CA MET A 134 9.44 -9.21 9.40
C MET A 134 8.57 -9.19 10.66
N ALA A 135 7.68 -10.18 10.84
CA ALA A 135 6.86 -10.30 12.05
C ALA A 135 7.71 -10.56 13.30
N SER A 136 8.81 -11.31 13.17
CA SER A 136 9.69 -11.65 14.31
C SER A 136 10.52 -10.46 14.82
N VAL A 137 10.84 -9.49 13.95
CA VAL A 137 11.55 -8.26 14.34
C VAL A 137 10.62 -7.08 14.63
N ALA A 138 9.32 -7.21 14.34
CA ALA A 138 8.32 -6.23 14.71
C ALA A 138 8.06 -6.28 16.23
N ILE A 139 8.98 -5.70 17.02
CA ILE A 139 8.83 -5.63 18.48
C ILE A 139 7.64 -4.73 18.81
N PRO A 140 6.74 -5.15 19.70
CA PRO A 140 5.85 -4.20 20.34
C PRO A 140 6.67 -3.14 21.09
N ASN A 141 6.49 -1.88 20.72
CA ASN A 141 6.90 -0.67 21.45
C ASN A 141 8.22 0.06 21.13
N ASN A 142 8.95 -0.10 20.00
CA ASN A 142 9.90 0.99 19.59
C ASN A 142 10.65 0.86 18.26
N SER A 143 10.53 -0.23 17.50
CA SER A 143 11.37 -0.41 16.30
C SER A 143 10.53 -0.40 15.04
N SER A 144 10.58 0.72 14.32
CA SER A 144 10.03 0.82 12.97
C SER A 144 10.84 -0.09 12.04
N LEU A 145 10.19 -1.12 11.52
CA LEU A 145 10.78 -2.16 10.68
C LEU A 145 11.49 -1.58 9.45
N PHE A 146 10.83 -0.64 8.76
CA PHE A 146 11.33 0.01 7.56
C PHE A 146 12.28 1.18 7.86
N SER A 147 12.41 1.60 9.12
CA SER A 147 13.48 2.53 9.50
C SER A 147 14.86 1.87 9.47
N TYR A 148 14.91 0.54 9.37
CA TYR A 148 16.14 -0.24 9.30
C TYR A 148 16.21 -1.08 8.03
N GLU A 149 17.44 -1.26 7.54
CA GLU A 149 17.70 -1.94 6.28
C GLU A 149 17.16 -3.39 6.25
N TYR A 150 17.21 -4.10 7.37
CA TYR A 150 16.76 -5.48 7.46
C TYR A 150 15.30 -5.65 7.01
N GLY A 151 14.41 -4.82 7.54
CA GLY A 151 12.98 -4.86 7.22
C GLY A 151 12.72 -4.52 5.75
N TYR A 152 13.40 -3.47 5.26
CA TYR A 152 13.35 -3.07 3.85
C TYR A 152 13.81 -4.20 2.91
N LEU A 153 14.95 -4.83 3.17
CA LEU A 153 15.47 -5.93 2.36
C LEU A 153 14.54 -7.14 2.35
N CYS A 154 14.01 -7.50 3.53
CA CYS A 154 13.09 -8.62 3.66
C CYS A 154 11.82 -8.37 2.82
N PHE A 155 11.27 -7.17 2.89
CA PHE A 155 10.11 -6.77 2.10
C PHE A 155 10.40 -6.67 0.60
N LYS A 156 11.62 -6.25 0.21
CA LYS A 156 12.04 -6.21 -1.19
C LYS A 156 12.16 -7.62 -1.80
N VAL A 157 12.77 -8.56 -1.08
CA VAL A 157 12.83 -9.98 -1.47
C VAL A 157 11.42 -10.57 -1.59
N LEU A 158 10.54 -10.29 -0.62
CA LEU A 158 9.13 -10.69 -0.66
C LEU A 158 8.42 -10.18 -1.93
N THR A 159 8.59 -8.90 -2.25
CA THR A 159 7.94 -8.25 -3.40
C THR A 159 8.38 -8.90 -4.72
N ILE A 160 9.68 -9.18 -4.87
CA ILE A 160 10.23 -9.89 -6.03
C ILE A 160 9.66 -11.31 -6.10
N ALA A 161 9.67 -12.05 -4.98
CA ALA A 161 9.14 -13.42 -4.93
C ALA A 161 7.66 -13.48 -5.33
N ILE A 162 6.83 -12.54 -4.88
CA ILE A 162 5.43 -12.44 -5.28
C ILE A 162 5.32 -12.22 -6.79
N GLY A 163 5.99 -11.20 -7.34
CA GLY A 163 5.91 -10.90 -8.77
C GLY A 163 6.42 -12.05 -9.66
N VAL A 164 7.51 -12.73 -9.26
CA VAL A 164 8.05 -13.90 -9.98
C VAL A 164 7.04 -15.05 -9.98
N CYS A 165 6.41 -15.34 -8.84
CA CYS A 165 5.39 -16.40 -8.78
C CYS A 165 4.17 -16.06 -9.66
N LEU A 166 3.72 -14.80 -9.69
CA LEU A 166 2.62 -14.37 -10.56
C LEU A 166 2.97 -14.55 -12.04
N LEU A 167 4.15 -14.10 -12.46
CA LEU A 167 4.63 -14.24 -13.83
C LEU A 167 4.85 -15.70 -14.23
N ALA A 168 5.37 -16.54 -13.34
CA ALA A 168 5.61 -17.95 -13.60
C ALA A 168 4.30 -18.71 -13.85
N ARG A 169 3.31 -18.50 -12.97
CA ARG A 169 1.97 -19.10 -13.09
C ARG A 169 1.25 -18.68 -14.37
N SER A 170 1.47 -17.44 -14.80
CA SER A 170 0.89 -16.91 -16.03
C SER A 170 1.70 -17.24 -17.29
N HIS A 171 2.75 -18.07 -17.16
CA HIS A 171 3.68 -18.43 -18.22
C HIS A 171 4.39 -17.24 -18.90
N LYS A 172 4.45 -16.08 -18.21
CA LYS A 172 5.10 -14.85 -18.69
C LYS A 172 6.55 -14.70 -18.21
N LEU A 173 6.97 -15.43 -17.18
CA LEU A 173 8.32 -15.24 -16.60
C LEU A 173 9.46 -15.44 -17.61
N THR A 174 9.36 -16.44 -18.50
CA THR A 174 10.43 -16.69 -19.50
C THR A 174 10.55 -15.56 -20.53
N PRO A 175 9.46 -15.12 -21.20
CA PRO A 175 9.49 -13.93 -22.05
C PRO A 175 10.08 -12.69 -21.36
N VAL A 176 9.73 -12.47 -20.09
CA VAL A 176 10.25 -11.33 -19.30
C VAL A 176 11.76 -11.43 -19.08
N ILE A 177 12.28 -12.63 -18.76
CA ILE A 177 13.73 -12.86 -18.63
C ILE A 177 14.44 -12.59 -19.97
N GLU A 178 13.89 -13.06 -21.08
CA GLU A 178 14.46 -12.82 -22.42
C GLU A 178 14.49 -11.33 -22.77
N GLN A 179 13.42 -10.60 -22.46
CA GLN A 179 13.35 -9.14 -22.62
C GLN A 179 14.39 -8.42 -21.75
N MET A 180 14.55 -8.81 -20.49
CA MET A 180 15.57 -8.24 -19.60
C MET A 180 16.99 -8.50 -20.09
N MET A 181 17.24 -9.64 -20.75
CA MET A 181 18.53 -9.94 -21.36
C MET A 181 18.79 -9.07 -22.61
N ALA A 182 17.73 -8.80 -23.39
CA ALA A 182 17.81 -8.00 -24.61
C ALA A 182 17.94 -6.49 -24.35
N ASP A 183 17.19 -5.95 -23.38
CA ASP A 183 17.27 -4.55 -22.99
C ASP A 183 18.31 -4.38 -21.87
N GLN A 184 19.42 -3.72 -22.17
CA GLN A 184 20.49 -3.42 -21.20
C GLN A 184 20.42 -2.01 -20.61
N ASN A 185 19.56 -1.14 -21.14
CA ASN A 185 19.52 0.28 -20.77
C ASN A 185 18.48 0.56 -19.68
N THR A 186 17.45 -0.28 -19.58
CA THR A 186 16.43 -0.16 -18.54
C THR A 186 16.85 -0.94 -17.29
N PRO A 187 16.71 -0.38 -16.07
CA PRO A 187 16.89 -1.13 -14.83
C PRO A 187 16.04 -2.40 -14.82
N MET A 188 16.62 -3.54 -14.42
CA MET A 188 15.95 -4.84 -14.49
C MET A 188 14.67 -4.88 -13.67
N LEU A 189 14.70 -4.33 -12.45
CA LEU A 189 13.52 -4.27 -11.59
C LEU A 189 12.42 -3.38 -12.15
N GLN A 190 12.73 -2.42 -13.04
CA GLN A 190 11.70 -1.64 -13.72
C GLN A 190 10.99 -2.46 -14.81
N LEU A 191 11.75 -3.18 -15.65
CA LEU A 191 11.15 -4.12 -16.62
C LEU A 191 10.29 -5.18 -15.92
N PHE A 192 10.79 -5.72 -14.81
CA PHE A 192 10.04 -6.64 -13.97
C PHE A 192 8.71 -6.05 -13.48
N SER A 193 8.75 -4.81 -12.99
CA SER A 193 7.58 -4.12 -12.43
C SER A 193 6.52 -3.84 -13.48
N ILE A 194 6.93 -3.43 -14.68
CA ILE A 194 6.04 -3.21 -15.83
C ILE A 194 5.24 -4.48 -16.12
N GLU A 195 5.93 -5.61 -16.21
CA GLU A 195 5.33 -6.89 -16.60
C GLU A 195 4.43 -7.48 -15.51
N VAL A 196 4.80 -7.32 -14.23
CA VAL A 196 3.94 -7.69 -13.09
C VAL A 196 2.69 -6.81 -13.06
N SER A 197 2.84 -5.50 -13.25
CA SER A 197 1.72 -4.55 -13.23
C SER A 197 0.75 -4.78 -14.39
N GLN A 198 1.28 -5.06 -15.58
CA GLN A 198 0.48 -5.40 -16.76
C GLN A 198 -0.26 -6.72 -16.57
N LEU A 199 0.38 -7.75 -16.00
CA LEU A 199 -0.30 -8.99 -15.65
C LEU A 199 -1.43 -8.77 -14.63
N VAL A 200 -1.17 -8.03 -13.55
CA VAL A 200 -2.20 -7.74 -12.53
C VAL A 200 -3.38 -6.99 -13.15
N LYS A 201 -3.12 -6.02 -14.02
CA LYS A 201 -4.15 -5.29 -14.73
C LYS A 201 -5.04 -6.22 -15.56
N GLU A 202 -4.43 -7.05 -16.41
CA GLU A 202 -5.15 -7.99 -17.28
C GLU A 202 -6.04 -8.94 -16.47
N GLU A 203 -5.51 -9.47 -15.36
CA GLU A 203 -6.26 -10.41 -14.52
C GLU A 203 -7.42 -9.74 -13.78
N ILE A 204 -7.30 -8.46 -13.40
CA ILE A 204 -8.42 -7.70 -12.82
C ILE A 204 -9.48 -7.43 -13.89
N GLU A 205 -9.09 -6.99 -15.10
CA GLU A 205 -10.00 -6.71 -16.20
C GLU A 205 -10.76 -7.97 -16.67
N ASP A 206 -10.08 -9.11 -16.71
CA ASP A 206 -10.70 -10.41 -17.02
C ASP A 206 -11.64 -10.91 -15.91
N ALA A 207 -11.34 -10.56 -14.65
CA ALA A 207 -12.12 -11.01 -13.49
C ALA A 207 -13.51 -10.37 -13.39
N ASP A 208 -13.75 -9.22 -14.01
CA ASP A 208 -15.08 -8.61 -14.11
C ASP A 208 -16.08 -9.55 -14.82
N ASN A 209 -15.58 -10.49 -15.63
CA ASN A 209 -16.37 -11.58 -16.23
C ASN A 209 -16.15 -12.94 -15.54
N ASN A 210 -15.02 -13.15 -14.84
CA ASN A 210 -14.69 -14.43 -14.21
C ASN A 210 -13.79 -14.32 -12.95
N THR A 211 -14.41 -14.21 -11.77
CA THR A 211 -13.69 -14.11 -10.49
C THR A 211 -12.74 -15.27 -10.16
N ILE A 212 -12.82 -16.39 -10.89
CA ILE A 212 -11.99 -17.59 -10.68
C ILE A 212 -10.54 -17.37 -11.14
N ALA A 213 -10.30 -16.48 -12.12
CA ALA A 213 -8.95 -16.25 -12.68
C ALA A 213 -7.97 -15.69 -11.63
N CYS A 214 -8.34 -14.58 -10.98
CA CYS A 214 -7.57 -13.99 -9.87
C CYS A 214 -7.33 -15.00 -8.73
N ASP A 215 -8.37 -15.73 -8.32
CA ASP A 215 -8.24 -16.69 -7.22
C ASP A 215 -7.37 -17.89 -7.59
N TRP A 216 -7.39 -18.31 -8.86
CA TRP A 216 -6.47 -19.33 -9.36
C TRP A 216 -5.02 -18.84 -9.38
N LEU A 217 -4.78 -17.61 -9.85
CA LEU A 217 -3.43 -17.04 -9.91
C LEU A 217 -2.78 -16.97 -8.53
N LEU A 218 -3.58 -16.66 -7.50
CA LEU A 218 -3.14 -16.64 -6.09
C LEU A 218 -3.08 -18.04 -5.45
N GLY A 219 -3.55 -19.09 -6.13
CA GLY A 219 -3.59 -20.48 -5.65
C GLY A 219 -4.72 -20.75 -4.65
N TRP A 220 -5.78 -19.94 -4.64
CA TRP A 220 -6.93 -20.07 -3.74
C TRP A 220 -8.12 -20.80 -4.37
N ALA A 221 -8.16 -20.90 -5.70
CA ALA A 221 -9.17 -21.64 -6.43
C ALA A 221 -8.55 -22.52 -7.52
N LYS A 222 -9.33 -23.47 -8.00
CA LYS A 222 -9.02 -24.24 -9.21
C LYS A 222 -9.70 -23.59 -10.40
N ALA A 223 -8.94 -23.29 -11.45
CA ALA A 223 -9.51 -22.88 -12.73
C ALA A 223 -9.71 -24.09 -13.65
N PRO A 224 -10.72 -24.07 -14.54
CA PRO A 224 -10.81 -25.02 -15.64
C PRO A 224 -9.53 -24.98 -16.47
N GLU A 225 -9.03 -26.14 -16.90
CA GLU A 225 -7.88 -26.27 -17.82
C GLU A 225 -6.52 -25.78 -17.30
N ARG A 226 -6.44 -25.29 -16.05
CA ARG A 226 -5.17 -24.87 -15.42
C ARG A 226 -4.77 -25.82 -14.29
N ALA A 227 -3.47 -26.03 -14.11
CA ALA A 227 -2.94 -26.82 -13.00
C ALA A 227 -3.27 -26.16 -11.65
N GLN A 228 -3.51 -26.94 -10.60
CA GLN A 228 -3.71 -26.38 -9.27
C GLN A 228 -2.38 -25.88 -8.72
N GLU A 229 -2.31 -24.59 -8.44
CA GLU A 229 -1.16 -23.97 -7.80
C GLU A 229 -1.34 -23.96 -6.27
N PRO A 230 -0.26 -24.08 -5.47
CA PRO A 230 -0.34 -23.83 -4.04
C PRO A 230 -0.66 -22.35 -3.77
N PRO A 231 -1.26 -21.99 -2.63
CA PRO A 231 -1.43 -20.60 -2.25
C PRO A 231 -0.09 -19.84 -2.25
N LEU A 232 -0.05 -18.61 -2.75
CA LEU A 232 1.16 -17.76 -2.68
C LEU A 232 1.58 -17.50 -1.23
N ALA A 233 0.58 -17.31 -0.37
CA ALA A 233 0.74 -17.10 1.06
C ALA A 233 -0.49 -17.67 1.78
N SER A 234 -0.32 -18.05 3.04
CA SER A 234 -1.45 -18.43 3.89
C SER A 234 -2.31 -17.20 4.24
N ARG A 235 -3.55 -17.43 4.68
CA ARG A 235 -4.40 -16.31 5.17
C ARG A 235 -3.77 -15.59 6.36
N TYR A 236 -3.12 -16.34 7.24
CA TYR A 236 -2.42 -15.78 8.40
C TYR A 236 -1.27 -14.86 7.95
N ASP A 237 -0.47 -15.31 6.97
CA ASP A 237 0.62 -14.51 6.42
C ASP A 237 0.11 -13.21 5.78
N ILE A 238 -1.00 -13.25 5.04
CA ILE A 238 -1.56 -12.06 4.39
C ILE A 238 -2.08 -11.06 5.42
N ILE A 239 -2.76 -11.52 6.48
CA ILE A 239 -3.19 -10.66 7.59
C ILE A 239 -1.97 -10.03 8.27
N THR A 240 -0.95 -10.84 8.54
CA THR A 240 0.30 -10.40 9.18
C THR A 240 1.01 -9.35 8.34
N LEU A 241 1.14 -9.58 7.03
CA LEU A 241 1.72 -8.62 6.09
C LEU A 241 0.93 -7.31 6.05
N SER A 242 -0.40 -7.39 5.95
CA SER A 242 -1.25 -6.20 5.97
C SER A 242 -1.09 -5.40 7.26
N LYS A 243 -0.95 -6.09 8.40
CA LYS A 243 -0.73 -5.44 9.69
C LYS A 243 0.64 -4.77 9.76
N ILE A 244 1.72 -5.46 9.35
CA ILE A 244 3.08 -4.91 9.33
C ILE A 244 3.13 -3.63 8.47
N LEU A 245 2.54 -3.66 7.28
CA LEU A 245 2.53 -2.52 6.37
C LEU A 245 1.68 -1.36 6.89
N PHE A 246 0.59 -1.63 7.60
CA PHE A 246 -0.26 -0.60 8.19
C PHE A 246 0.40 0.03 9.43
N ASP A 247 0.90 -0.80 10.35
CA ASP A 247 1.50 -0.36 11.61
C ASP A 247 2.78 0.46 11.39
N ASP A 248 3.53 0.20 10.31
CA ASP A 248 4.76 0.93 9.95
C ASP A 248 4.64 1.70 8.61
N CYS A 249 3.43 2.12 8.25
CA CYS A 249 3.11 2.71 6.93
C CYS A 249 3.90 3.99 6.60
N LYS A 250 4.23 4.80 7.61
CA LYS A 250 5.06 6.02 7.46
C LYS A 250 6.46 5.67 6.99
N SER A 251 7.15 4.79 7.72
CA SER A 251 8.53 4.42 7.41
C SER A 251 8.60 3.54 6.16
N PHE A 252 7.60 2.68 5.95
CA PHE A 252 7.41 1.96 4.69
C PHE A 252 7.39 2.93 3.51
N MET A 253 6.54 3.97 3.57
CA MET A 253 6.43 4.97 2.51
C MET A 253 7.76 5.69 2.27
N LYS A 254 8.43 6.14 3.34
CA LYS A 254 9.71 6.83 3.22
C LYS A 254 10.78 5.94 2.59
N ALA A 255 10.93 4.70 3.06
CA ALA A 255 11.90 3.74 2.53
C ALA A 255 11.63 3.42 1.06
N TRP A 256 10.38 3.14 0.69
CA TRP A 256 10.04 2.71 -0.66
C TRP A 256 10.10 3.84 -1.69
N SER A 257 9.65 5.05 -1.33
CA SER A 257 9.71 6.23 -2.20
C SER A 257 11.12 6.79 -2.39
N SER A 258 12.02 6.56 -1.42
CA SER A 258 13.41 7.07 -1.46
C SER A 258 14.40 6.11 -2.12
N THR A 259 13.98 4.88 -2.43
CA THR A 259 14.84 3.86 -3.04
C THR A 259 14.37 3.47 -4.43
N PHE A 260 15.23 2.82 -5.21
CA PHE A 260 14.87 2.13 -6.43
C PHE A 260 14.43 0.70 -6.09
N SER A 261 13.12 0.50 -6.06
CA SER A 261 12.47 -0.73 -5.62
C SER A 261 11.50 -1.22 -6.70
N PRO A 262 11.22 -2.53 -6.75
CA PRO A 262 10.22 -3.05 -7.68
C PRO A 262 8.83 -2.49 -7.35
N GLY A 263 7.92 -2.60 -8.30
CA GLY A 263 6.53 -2.24 -8.13
C GLY A 263 5.84 -3.10 -7.06
N LEU A 264 4.87 -2.49 -6.41
CA LEU A 264 4.01 -3.01 -5.37
C LEU A 264 2.71 -3.63 -5.91
N SER A 265 2.42 -3.49 -7.21
CA SER A 265 1.16 -3.98 -7.82
C SER A 265 0.82 -5.43 -7.44
N GLY A 266 1.79 -6.35 -7.48
CA GLY A 266 1.60 -7.74 -7.06
C GLY A 266 1.32 -7.93 -5.56
N VAL A 267 1.97 -7.14 -4.69
CA VAL A 267 1.73 -7.17 -3.23
C VAL A 267 0.34 -6.63 -2.93
N VAL A 268 0.00 -5.47 -3.50
CA VAL A 268 -1.30 -4.84 -3.30
C VAL A 268 -2.42 -5.71 -3.87
N PHE A 269 -2.21 -6.38 -5.00
CA PHE A 269 -3.15 -7.36 -5.56
C PHE A 269 -3.46 -8.50 -4.60
N LEU A 270 -2.43 -9.08 -3.96
CA LEU A 270 -2.61 -10.11 -2.94
C LEU A 270 -3.45 -9.61 -1.75
N LEU A 271 -3.15 -8.42 -1.22
CA LEU A 271 -3.86 -7.82 -0.09
C LEU A 271 -5.30 -7.44 -0.44
N TRP A 272 -5.47 -6.75 -1.57
CA TRP A 272 -6.76 -6.33 -2.11
C TRP A 272 -7.66 -7.52 -2.33
N ARG A 273 -7.17 -8.54 -3.05
CA ARG A 273 -7.97 -9.72 -3.37
C ARG A 273 -8.34 -10.48 -2.10
N TYR A 274 -7.48 -10.52 -1.09
CA TYR A 274 -7.84 -11.14 0.20
C TYR A 274 -9.02 -10.44 0.88
N VAL A 275 -9.03 -9.11 0.93
CA VAL A 275 -10.12 -8.34 1.56
C VAL A 275 -11.39 -8.33 0.68
N HIS A 276 -11.23 -8.27 -0.64
CA HIS A 276 -12.32 -8.15 -1.59
C HIS A 276 -12.97 -9.50 -1.98
N ASN A 277 -12.26 -10.63 -1.84
CA ASN A 277 -12.88 -11.95 -2.05
C ASN A 277 -14.09 -12.07 -1.11
N LYS A 278 -15.18 -12.70 -1.60
CA LYS A 278 -16.58 -12.69 -1.13
C LYS A 278 -16.82 -13.04 0.37
N CYS A 279 -15.77 -13.17 1.17
CA CYS A 279 -15.73 -13.65 2.55
C CYS A 279 -15.38 -12.59 3.62
N ILE A 280 -15.15 -11.31 3.30
CA ILE A 280 -14.79 -10.32 4.34
C ILE A 280 -15.74 -9.13 4.42
N VAL A 281 -15.95 -8.39 3.33
CA VAL A 281 -16.78 -7.17 3.38
C VAL A 281 -18.24 -7.50 3.77
N ASN A 282 -18.76 -8.63 3.28
CA ASN A 282 -20.17 -9.01 3.49
C ASN A 282 -20.40 -9.98 4.66
N THR A 283 -19.34 -10.61 5.17
CA THR A 283 -19.46 -11.73 6.15
C THR A 283 -18.63 -11.52 7.42
N SER A 284 -17.76 -10.51 7.47
CA SER A 284 -17.05 -10.18 8.70
C SER A 284 -17.93 -9.33 9.61
N PRO A 285 -17.95 -9.59 10.93
CA PRO A 285 -18.65 -8.74 11.88
C PRO A 285 -18.01 -7.35 12.06
N ARG A 286 -16.77 -7.18 11.58
CA ARG A 286 -15.98 -5.94 11.66
C ARG A 286 -15.21 -5.69 10.35
N PRO A 287 -15.89 -5.39 9.24
CA PRO A 287 -15.24 -5.15 7.95
C PRO A 287 -14.23 -4.00 8.01
N GLU A 288 -14.45 -3.01 8.88
CA GLU A 288 -13.58 -1.85 9.10
C GLU A 288 -12.16 -2.24 9.52
N ALA A 289 -12.00 -3.31 10.31
CA ALA A 289 -10.69 -3.75 10.81
C ALA A 289 -9.76 -4.27 9.69
N LYS A 290 -10.32 -4.54 8.50
CA LYS A 290 -9.58 -5.02 7.33
C LYS A 290 -9.58 -4.01 6.19
N LEU A 291 -10.69 -3.29 6.01
CA LEU A 291 -10.81 -2.26 4.98
C LEU A 291 -9.95 -1.04 5.27
N ILE A 292 -9.89 -0.55 6.52
CA ILE A 292 -9.12 0.65 6.85
C ILE A 292 -7.62 0.44 6.54
N PRO A 293 -6.96 -0.64 7.01
CA PRO A 293 -5.57 -0.92 6.65
C PRO A 293 -5.34 -1.01 5.15
N LEU A 294 -6.22 -1.72 4.43
CA LEU A 294 -6.09 -1.86 2.98
C LEU A 294 -6.18 -0.52 2.26
N CYS A 295 -7.16 0.32 2.61
CA CYS A 295 -7.32 1.62 1.97
C CYS A 295 -6.10 2.50 2.21
N GLU A 296 -5.61 2.57 3.46
CA GLU A 296 -4.39 3.32 3.81
C GLU A 296 -3.19 2.83 2.99
N ILE A 297 -2.99 1.52 2.87
CA ILE A 297 -1.92 0.93 2.07
C ILE A 297 -2.09 1.28 0.57
N ILE A 298 -3.27 1.09 -0.01
CA ILE A 298 -3.52 1.37 -1.44
C ILE A 298 -3.26 2.84 -1.77
N TRP A 299 -3.76 3.79 -0.98
CA TRP A 299 -3.53 5.22 -1.25
C TRP A 299 -2.05 5.59 -1.19
N ARG A 300 -1.34 5.08 -0.17
CA ARG A 300 0.11 5.28 -0.06
C ARG A 300 0.84 4.69 -1.26
N CYS A 301 0.47 3.49 -1.69
CA CYS A 301 1.03 2.85 -2.87
C CYS A 301 0.73 3.65 -4.14
N MET A 302 -0.48 4.19 -4.32
CA MET A 302 -0.81 5.05 -5.47
C MET A 302 0.06 6.31 -5.54
N ILE A 303 0.34 6.94 -4.40
CA ILE A 303 1.21 8.12 -4.33
C ILE A 303 2.67 7.76 -4.70
N MET A 304 3.13 6.58 -4.29
CA MET A 304 4.49 6.09 -4.58
C MET A 304 4.63 5.38 -5.93
N ALA A 305 3.51 5.04 -6.58
CA ALA A 305 3.44 4.18 -7.74
C ALA A 305 4.35 4.68 -8.86
N THR A 306 5.14 3.81 -9.46
CA THR A 306 5.79 4.13 -10.74
C THR A 306 4.75 4.24 -11.85
N LYS A 307 5.12 4.81 -13.01
CA LYS A 307 4.17 5.09 -14.10
C LYS A 307 3.38 3.85 -14.56
N ASP A 308 3.98 2.67 -14.46
CA ASP A 308 3.40 1.39 -14.87
C ASP A 308 2.44 0.77 -13.85
N GLU A 309 2.48 1.22 -12.59
CA GLU A 309 1.65 0.67 -11.52
C GLU A 309 0.33 1.40 -11.29
N VAL A 310 0.21 2.62 -11.83
CA VAL A 310 -0.94 3.50 -11.58
C VAL A 310 -2.26 2.83 -11.94
N ILE A 311 -2.33 2.20 -13.12
CA ILE A 311 -3.56 1.61 -13.63
C ILE A 311 -4.07 0.44 -12.76
N PRO A 312 -3.29 -0.63 -12.49
CA PRO A 312 -3.78 -1.72 -11.65
C PRO A 312 -4.11 -1.26 -10.21
N LEU A 313 -3.34 -0.30 -9.66
CA LEU A 313 -3.65 0.27 -8.35
C LEU A 313 -4.96 1.07 -8.36
N MET A 314 -5.25 1.80 -9.44
CA MET A 314 -6.50 2.53 -9.62
C MET A 314 -7.71 1.58 -9.69
N TYR A 315 -7.61 0.46 -10.42
CA TYR A 315 -8.68 -0.55 -10.44
C TYR A 315 -8.97 -1.10 -9.04
N MET A 316 -7.92 -1.49 -8.30
CA MET A 316 -8.06 -1.96 -6.93
C MET A 316 -8.62 -0.90 -5.99
N PHE A 317 -8.26 0.37 -6.22
CA PHE A 317 -8.81 1.50 -5.47
C PHE A 317 -10.30 1.69 -5.73
N ASN A 318 -10.72 1.76 -6.99
CA ASN A 318 -12.12 2.02 -7.37
C ASN A 318 -13.08 0.97 -6.79
N THR A 319 -12.65 -0.30 -6.72
CA THR A 319 -13.46 -1.38 -6.13
C THR A 319 -13.62 -1.27 -4.61
N VAL A 320 -12.68 -0.65 -3.90
CA VAL A 320 -12.77 -0.44 -2.44
C VAL A 320 -13.27 0.95 -2.05
N GLN A 321 -13.30 1.91 -2.98
CA GLN A 321 -13.59 3.31 -2.70
C GLN A 321 -14.95 3.52 -2.04
N SER A 322 -16.02 2.94 -2.61
CA SER A 322 -17.40 3.18 -2.17
C SER A 322 -17.66 2.74 -0.72
N ALA A 323 -17.11 1.59 -0.30
CA ALA A 323 -17.22 1.09 1.08
C ALA A 323 -16.12 1.65 1.99
N GLY A 324 -14.91 1.82 1.46
CA GLY A 324 -13.70 2.15 2.21
C GLY A 324 -13.58 3.61 2.59
N VAL A 325 -13.89 4.56 1.69
CA VAL A 325 -13.70 6.00 1.91
C VAL A 325 -14.44 6.47 3.16
N ARG A 326 -15.74 6.14 3.29
CA ARG A 326 -16.54 6.57 4.44
C ARG A 326 -16.03 6.01 5.77
N MET A 327 -15.64 4.75 5.79
CA MET A 327 -15.10 4.11 6.99
C MET A 327 -13.75 4.73 7.38
N TRP A 328 -12.92 4.98 6.38
CA TRP A 328 -11.60 5.55 6.58
C TRP A 328 -11.64 7.03 6.99
N GLU A 329 -12.51 7.85 6.39
CA GLU A 329 -12.71 9.25 6.80
C GLU A 329 -13.16 9.33 8.26
N LYS A 330 -14.06 8.43 8.68
CA LYS A 330 -14.47 8.31 10.08
C LYS A 330 -13.29 7.92 10.98
N HIS A 331 -12.44 6.99 10.53
CA HIS A 331 -11.25 6.57 11.27
C HIS A 331 -10.25 7.73 11.46
N CYS A 332 -9.97 8.51 10.42
CA CYS A 332 -9.05 9.65 10.47
C CYS A 332 -9.47 10.74 11.47
N ARG A 333 -10.77 10.82 11.81
CA ARG A 333 -11.27 11.76 12.83
C ARG A 333 -11.00 11.29 14.27
N THR A 334 -10.68 10.01 14.47
CA THR A 334 -10.37 9.43 15.79
C THR A 334 -8.91 9.66 16.18
N PRO A 335 -8.55 9.65 17.48
CA PRO A 335 -7.15 9.76 17.90
C PRO A 335 -6.24 8.69 17.29
N ALA A 336 -6.75 7.46 17.09
CA ALA A 336 -5.98 6.36 16.51
C ALA A 336 -5.68 6.53 15.02
N GLY A 337 -6.53 7.27 14.29
CA GLY A 337 -6.34 7.54 12.85
C GLY A 337 -5.65 8.86 12.54
N ARG A 338 -5.24 9.63 13.57
CA ARG A 338 -4.44 10.84 13.37
C ARG A 338 -2.99 10.45 13.17
N SER A 339 -2.49 10.56 11.94
CA SER A 339 -1.05 10.50 11.73
C SER A 339 -0.36 11.75 12.28
N ASP A 340 0.94 11.63 12.48
CA ASP A 340 1.78 12.76 12.85
C ASP A 340 1.96 13.74 11.68
N VAL A 341 2.31 14.99 12.00
CA VAL A 341 2.46 16.08 11.02
C VAL A 341 3.56 15.80 9.99
N GLU A 342 4.61 15.07 10.36
CA GLU A 342 5.72 14.74 9.47
C GLU A 342 5.32 13.69 8.43
N ASP A 343 4.52 12.71 8.81
CA ASP A 343 3.90 11.75 7.89
C ASP A 343 3.00 12.44 6.87
N PHE A 344 2.15 13.37 7.33
CA PHE A 344 1.30 14.17 6.43
C PHE A 344 2.09 15.05 5.47
N ARG A 345 3.15 15.70 5.96
CA ARG A 345 4.04 16.48 5.11
C ARG A 345 4.64 15.59 4.02
N THR A 346 5.12 14.40 4.38
CA THR A 346 5.68 13.42 3.43
C THR A 346 4.65 13.02 2.36
N ILE A 347 3.42 12.67 2.76
CA ILE A 347 2.32 12.33 1.85
C ILE A 347 2.04 13.48 0.87
N LEU A 348 1.94 14.71 1.40
CA LEU A 348 1.59 15.88 0.61
C LEU A 348 2.72 16.25 -0.36
N GLU A 349 3.98 16.20 0.08
CA GLU A 349 5.13 16.45 -0.79
C GLU A 349 5.24 15.43 -1.92
N LEU A 350 5.01 14.15 -1.63
CA LEU A 350 4.95 13.12 -2.67
C LEU A 350 3.78 13.35 -3.61
N PHE A 351 2.59 13.69 -3.11
CA PHE A 351 1.44 14.01 -3.95
C PHE A 351 1.69 15.22 -4.87
N LEU A 352 2.32 16.27 -4.35
CA LEU A 352 2.73 17.44 -5.14
C LEU A 352 3.77 17.06 -6.20
N MET A 353 4.73 16.19 -5.85
CA MET A 353 5.67 15.63 -6.82
C MET A 353 4.93 14.87 -7.92
N ARG A 354 3.88 14.11 -7.61
CA ARG A 354 3.07 13.41 -8.63
C ARG A 354 2.30 14.35 -9.56
N LEU A 355 1.90 15.53 -9.09
CA LEU A 355 1.25 16.54 -9.93
C LEU A 355 2.24 17.29 -10.83
N ALA A 356 3.52 17.36 -10.45
CA ALA A 356 4.60 17.87 -11.28
C ALA A 356 5.90 17.06 -11.05
N PRO A 357 6.03 15.90 -11.74
CA PRO A 357 7.14 14.99 -11.52
C PRO A 357 8.49 15.63 -11.85
N THR A 358 9.46 15.48 -10.95
CA THR A 358 10.85 15.87 -11.17
C THR A 358 11.64 14.79 -11.93
N ASN A 359 11.18 13.54 -11.89
CA ASN A 359 11.73 12.41 -12.64
C ASN A 359 10.64 11.77 -13.51
N PRO A 360 10.42 12.29 -14.73
CA PRO A 360 9.37 11.81 -15.63
C PRO A 360 9.65 10.41 -16.21
N GLU A 361 10.89 9.90 -16.12
CA GLU A 361 11.22 8.56 -16.59
C GLU A 361 10.58 7.49 -15.71
N ARG A 362 10.57 7.74 -14.38
CA ARG A 362 10.03 6.84 -13.36
C ARG A 362 8.57 7.13 -13.02
N TYR A 363 8.20 8.40 -12.92
CA TYR A 363 6.89 8.83 -12.44
C TYR A 363 6.11 9.55 -13.54
N SER A 364 4.90 9.08 -13.83
CA SER A 364 3.96 9.82 -14.67
C SER A 364 3.32 10.95 -13.88
N LYS A 365 3.07 12.07 -14.57
CA LYS A 365 2.19 13.11 -14.04
C LYS A 365 0.81 12.48 -13.82
N PHE A 366 0.19 12.73 -12.67
CA PHE A 366 -1.16 12.24 -12.45
C PHE A 366 -2.13 12.78 -13.48
N GLY A 367 -2.93 11.87 -14.04
CA GLY A 367 -4.15 12.22 -14.74
C GLY A 367 -5.15 12.83 -13.77
N PHE A 368 -6.23 13.39 -14.31
CA PHE A 368 -7.21 14.05 -13.47
C PHE A 368 -8.04 13.05 -12.64
N ALA A 369 -8.25 11.83 -13.12
CA ALA A 369 -8.84 10.75 -12.33
C ALA A 369 -7.96 10.33 -11.15
N GLU A 370 -6.65 10.14 -11.37
CA GLU A 370 -5.68 9.83 -10.30
C GLU A 370 -5.66 10.91 -9.23
N MET A 371 -5.62 12.16 -9.66
CA MET A 371 -5.69 13.29 -8.73
C MET A 371 -6.99 13.27 -7.93
N ALA A 372 -8.15 13.13 -8.59
CA ALA A 372 -9.46 13.12 -7.95
C ALA A 372 -9.65 11.92 -6.99
N ALA A 373 -9.03 10.77 -7.30
CA ALA A 373 -9.03 9.59 -6.44
C ALA A 373 -8.18 9.76 -5.17
N VAL A 374 -7.06 10.47 -5.27
CA VAL A 374 -6.10 10.64 -4.16
C VAL A 374 -6.36 11.91 -3.35
N ILE A 375 -6.99 12.94 -3.91
CA ILE A 375 -7.25 14.19 -3.18
C ILE A 375 -8.04 14.00 -1.86
N PRO A 376 -9.03 13.10 -1.72
CA PRO A 376 -9.72 12.87 -0.44
C PRO A 376 -8.76 12.42 0.65
N PHE A 377 -7.79 11.58 0.28
CA PHE A 377 -6.78 11.04 1.18
C PHE A 377 -5.86 12.12 1.73
N VAL A 378 -5.54 13.13 0.92
CA VAL A 378 -4.66 14.25 1.28
C VAL A 378 -5.45 15.35 2.01
N ALA A 379 -6.68 15.61 1.57
CA ALA A 379 -7.49 16.75 2.03
C ALA A 379 -7.83 16.69 3.52
N GLY A 380 -8.05 15.49 4.08
CA GLY A 380 -8.36 15.29 5.49
C GLY A 380 -7.22 15.62 6.47
N ARG A 381 -6.03 16.01 5.98
CA ARG A 381 -4.77 15.99 6.72
C ARG A 381 -3.94 17.28 6.65
N VAL A 382 -4.56 18.39 6.24
CA VAL A 382 -3.85 19.67 6.03
C VAL A 382 -3.30 20.30 7.32
N ARG A 383 -3.80 19.90 8.50
CA ARG A 383 -3.38 20.49 9.79
C ARG A 383 -1.89 20.24 10.05
N GLY A 384 -1.14 21.31 10.32
CA GLY A 384 0.32 21.31 10.52
C GLY A 384 1.14 21.38 9.23
N CYS A 385 0.49 21.30 8.06
CA CYS A 385 1.10 21.41 6.73
C CYS A 385 0.44 22.52 5.91
N GLU A 386 -0.10 23.55 6.56
CA GLU A 386 -0.87 24.60 5.89
C GLU A 386 -0.01 25.35 4.86
N ASP A 387 1.30 25.43 5.08
CA ASP A 387 2.27 26.08 4.19
C ASP A 387 2.34 25.44 2.79
N LEU A 388 2.02 24.15 2.68
CA LEU A 388 2.01 23.43 1.41
C LEU A 388 0.67 23.55 0.67
N PHE A 389 -0.38 24.02 1.36
CA PHE A 389 -1.73 24.04 0.81
C PHE A 389 -1.91 25.00 -0.37
N PRO A 390 -1.36 26.23 -0.40
CA PRO A 390 -1.45 27.08 -1.59
C PRO A 390 -0.90 26.40 -2.85
N LYS A 391 0.22 25.69 -2.71
CA LYS A 391 0.82 24.94 -3.83
C LYS A 391 -0.09 23.78 -4.28
N LEU A 392 -0.62 23.00 -3.34
CA LEU A 392 -1.60 21.94 -3.63
C LEU A 392 -2.81 22.48 -4.37
N PHE A 393 -3.40 23.54 -3.83
CA PHE A 393 -4.59 24.18 -4.36
C PHE A 393 -4.35 24.60 -5.81
N LYS A 394 -3.30 25.38 -6.06
CA LYS A 394 -2.94 25.82 -7.42
C LYS A 394 -2.76 24.63 -8.38
N MET A 395 -1.96 23.63 -8.01
CA MET A 395 -1.66 22.51 -8.89
C MET A 395 -2.89 21.65 -9.19
N ALA A 396 -3.78 21.47 -8.21
CA ALA A 396 -5.03 20.74 -8.43
C ALA A 396 -5.98 21.48 -9.37
N PHE A 397 -6.07 22.82 -9.26
CA PHE A 397 -6.84 23.64 -10.19
C PHE A 397 -6.27 23.63 -11.60
N ASP A 398 -4.96 23.85 -11.75
CA ASP A 398 -4.27 23.81 -13.04
C ASP A 398 -4.55 22.48 -13.75
N ARG A 399 -4.49 21.37 -13.00
CA ARG A 399 -4.74 20.04 -13.54
C ARG A 399 -6.20 19.81 -13.96
N ALA A 400 -7.15 20.32 -13.18
CA ALA A 400 -8.57 20.25 -13.53
C ALA A 400 -8.88 21.05 -14.80
N ILE A 401 -8.31 22.26 -14.94
CA ILE A 401 -8.47 23.08 -16.15
C ILE A 401 -7.87 22.35 -17.36
N GLU A 402 -6.65 21.82 -17.23
CA GLU A 402 -6.00 21.03 -18.29
C GLU A 402 -6.86 19.85 -18.73
N ALA A 403 -7.49 19.13 -17.79
CA ALA A 403 -8.39 18.01 -18.09
C ALA A 403 -9.61 18.43 -18.92
N HIS A 404 -10.17 19.61 -18.61
CA HIS A 404 -11.26 20.21 -19.39
C HIS A 404 -10.79 20.67 -20.78
N ASP A 405 -9.60 21.28 -20.87
CA ASP A 405 -9.04 21.77 -22.14
C ASP A 405 -8.76 20.64 -23.14
N ILE A 406 -8.29 19.49 -22.65
CA ILE A 406 -7.96 18.32 -23.50
C ILE A 406 -9.09 17.29 -23.60
N GLN A 407 -10.22 17.53 -22.90
CA GLN A 407 -11.33 16.58 -22.78
C GLN A 407 -10.85 15.17 -22.40
N GLU A 408 -10.16 15.08 -21.27
CA GLU A 408 -9.49 13.85 -20.82
C GLU A 408 -10.46 12.68 -20.54
N PHE A 409 -11.70 13.01 -20.17
CA PHE A 409 -12.77 12.04 -19.88
C PHE A 409 -14.03 12.37 -20.66
N ASP A 410 -14.99 11.45 -20.64
CA ASP A 410 -16.37 11.80 -20.93
C ASP A 410 -16.89 12.84 -19.93
N ASP A 411 -17.92 13.55 -20.38
CA ASP A 411 -18.50 14.70 -19.69
C ASP A 411 -18.96 14.35 -18.26
N ILE A 412 -19.53 13.16 -18.02
CA ILE A 412 -20.04 12.76 -16.71
C ILE A 412 -18.88 12.58 -15.72
N ASN A 413 -17.87 11.82 -16.13
CA ASN A 413 -16.69 11.58 -15.28
C ASN A 413 -15.93 12.87 -15.00
N LEU A 414 -15.82 13.77 -15.99
CA LEU A 414 -15.20 15.07 -15.81
C LEU A 414 -15.96 15.95 -14.81
N ILE A 415 -17.30 15.98 -14.88
CA ILE A 415 -18.14 16.70 -13.92
C ILE A 415 -17.95 16.14 -12.50
N CYS A 416 -18.06 14.82 -12.33
CA CYS A 416 -17.95 14.16 -11.03
C CYS A 416 -16.57 14.41 -10.39
N ALA A 417 -15.49 14.23 -11.16
CA ALA A 417 -14.12 14.46 -10.69
C ALA A 417 -13.87 15.93 -10.33
N THR A 418 -14.41 16.87 -11.11
CA THR A 418 -14.31 18.30 -10.83
C THR A 418 -15.10 18.69 -9.58
N GLY A 419 -16.36 18.26 -9.47
CA GLY A 419 -17.18 18.50 -8.29
C GLY A 419 -16.53 17.98 -7.01
N GLY A 420 -16.09 16.71 -7.02
CA GLY A 420 -15.37 16.11 -5.89
C GLY A 420 -14.11 16.89 -5.52
N THR A 421 -13.27 17.22 -6.50
CA THR A 421 -12.04 18.01 -6.28
C THR A 421 -12.35 19.35 -5.61
N LEU A 422 -13.35 20.09 -6.10
CA LEU A 422 -13.75 21.39 -5.54
C LEU A 422 -14.25 21.26 -4.10
N VAL A 423 -15.06 20.23 -3.80
CA VAL A 423 -15.54 19.95 -2.44
C VAL A 423 -14.36 19.69 -1.49
N TYR A 424 -13.40 18.85 -1.88
CA TYR A 424 -12.25 18.54 -1.03
C TYR A 424 -11.34 19.76 -0.82
N LEU A 425 -11.08 20.55 -1.86
CA LEU A 425 -10.32 21.80 -1.71
C LEU A 425 -11.06 22.82 -0.84
N GLY A 426 -12.38 22.91 -0.94
CA GLY A 426 -13.22 23.72 -0.06
C GLY A 426 -13.14 23.29 1.41
N ASN A 427 -13.16 21.98 1.68
CA ASN A 427 -12.98 21.44 3.03
C ASN A 427 -11.59 21.79 3.60
N CYS A 428 -10.55 21.73 2.78
CA CYS A 428 -9.20 22.14 3.20
C CYS A 428 -9.12 23.65 3.51
N LEU A 429 -9.79 24.50 2.73
CA LEU A 429 -9.86 25.94 3.01
C LEU A 429 -10.47 26.22 4.39
N GLN A 430 -11.57 25.54 4.72
CA GLN A 430 -12.20 25.64 6.05
C GLN A 430 -11.25 25.16 7.16
N MET A 431 -10.42 24.15 6.90
CA MET A 431 -9.43 23.69 7.87
C MET A 431 -8.31 24.72 8.10
N VAL A 432 -7.85 25.38 7.03
CA VAL A 432 -6.82 26.44 7.12
C VAL A 432 -7.37 27.67 7.84
N GLU A 433 -8.60 28.07 7.57
CA GLU A 433 -9.28 29.17 8.27
C GLU A 433 -9.34 28.93 9.78
N ASN A 434 -9.64 27.69 10.18
CA ASN A 434 -9.74 27.27 11.57
C ASN A 434 -8.40 26.82 12.18
N SER A 435 -7.28 27.00 11.48
CA SER A 435 -5.95 26.62 11.98
C SER A 435 -5.41 27.63 12.98
N LEU A 436 -4.75 27.14 14.02
CA LEU A 436 -4.06 27.96 15.03
C LEU A 436 -2.58 27.55 15.06
N PRO A 437 -1.64 28.50 14.99
CA PRO A 437 -1.85 29.95 14.82
C PRO A 437 -2.33 30.30 13.40
N TYR A 438 -3.19 31.32 13.31
CA TYR A 438 -3.66 31.87 12.03
C TYR A 438 -2.49 32.45 11.23
N LYS A 439 -2.38 32.08 9.95
CA LYS A 439 -1.29 32.48 9.04
C LYS A 439 -1.86 33.29 7.87
N PRO A 440 -1.97 34.63 7.97
CA PRO A 440 -2.59 35.47 6.94
C PRO A 440 -1.90 35.36 5.58
N GLU A 441 -0.60 35.06 5.55
CA GLU A 441 0.19 34.93 4.32
C GLU A 441 -0.33 33.78 3.44
N ILE A 442 -0.79 32.69 4.06
CA ILE A 442 -1.33 31.52 3.35
C ILE A 442 -2.67 31.89 2.71
N LEU A 443 -3.54 32.59 3.43
CA LEU A 443 -4.82 33.04 2.89
C LEU A 443 -4.65 34.06 1.77
N MET A 444 -3.69 34.98 1.88
CA MET A 444 -3.38 35.91 0.80
C MET A 444 -2.87 35.21 -0.45
N GLN A 445 -2.05 34.16 -0.31
CA GLN A 445 -1.64 33.32 -1.44
C GLN A 445 -2.85 32.62 -2.08
N LEU A 446 -3.75 32.05 -1.27
CA LEU A 446 -4.96 31.38 -1.78
C LEU A 446 -5.91 32.34 -2.50
N VAL A 447 -6.11 33.55 -1.97
CA VAL A 447 -6.90 34.61 -2.62
C VAL A 447 -6.27 34.99 -3.95
N THR A 448 -4.94 35.12 -3.99
CA THR A 448 -4.20 35.41 -5.22
C THR A 448 -4.39 34.29 -6.24
N ILE A 449 -4.25 33.03 -5.82
CA ILE A 449 -4.47 31.86 -6.67
C ILE A 449 -5.91 31.83 -7.20
N LEU A 450 -6.92 32.12 -6.37
CA LEU A 450 -8.32 32.18 -6.80
C LEU A 450 -8.58 33.29 -7.83
N ALA A 451 -7.95 34.46 -7.63
CA ALA A 451 -8.06 35.60 -8.55
C ALA A 451 -7.38 35.32 -9.90
N GLU A 452 -6.26 34.59 -9.89
CA GLU A 452 -5.46 34.29 -11.09
C GLU A 452 -5.96 33.05 -11.85
N ASN A 453 -6.38 31.99 -11.15
CA ASN A 453 -6.58 30.65 -11.74
C ASN A 453 -8.01 30.37 -12.19
N LYS A 454 -8.74 31.40 -12.62
CA LYS A 454 -10.00 31.26 -13.37
C LYS A 454 -10.98 30.23 -12.75
N VAL A 455 -11.08 30.15 -11.43
CA VAL A 455 -11.90 29.12 -10.76
C VAL A 455 -13.36 29.21 -11.17
N PHE A 456 -13.88 30.41 -11.34
CA PHE A 456 -15.22 30.63 -11.88
C PHE A 456 -15.38 30.15 -13.32
N GLU A 457 -14.31 30.16 -14.12
CA GLU A 457 -14.31 29.59 -15.47
C GLU A 457 -14.43 28.07 -15.41
N LEU A 458 -13.66 27.40 -14.54
CA LEU A 458 -13.77 25.95 -14.35
C LEU A 458 -15.18 25.54 -13.90
N VAL A 459 -15.75 26.26 -12.93
CA VAL A 459 -17.13 26.04 -12.46
C VAL A 459 -18.12 26.28 -13.60
N ALA A 460 -17.99 27.39 -14.34
CA ALA A 460 -18.90 27.72 -15.44
C ALA A 460 -18.83 26.66 -16.56
N ARG A 461 -17.63 26.20 -16.93
CA ARG A 461 -17.43 25.12 -17.91
C ARG A 461 -18.10 23.84 -17.45
N THR A 462 -17.88 23.44 -16.20
CA THR A 462 -18.50 22.25 -15.60
C THR A 462 -20.03 22.34 -15.62
N VAL A 463 -20.61 23.50 -15.30
CA VAL A 463 -22.06 23.74 -15.34
C VAL A 463 -22.61 23.69 -16.77
N VAL A 464 -21.88 24.21 -17.75
CA VAL A 464 -22.28 24.15 -19.17
C VAL A 464 -22.32 22.70 -19.65
N ILE A 465 -21.27 21.92 -19.36
CA ILE A 465 -21.21 20.50 -19.69
C ILE A 465 -22.36 19.75 -19.01
N LEU A 466 -22.55 19.95 -17.70
CA LEU A 466 -23.65 19.35 -16.94
C LEU A 466 -25.02 19.62 -17.57
N LYS A 467 -25.28 20.87 -17.96
CA LYS A 467 -26.53 21.24 -18.64
C LYS A 467 -26.69 20.49 -19.97
N GLN A 468 -25.63 20.38 -20.76
CA GLN A 468 -25.64 19.67 -22.04
C GLN A 468 -25.94 18.18 -21.84
N THR A 469 -25.27 17.53 -20.88
CA THR A 469 -25.48 16.12 -20.53
C THR A 469 -26.93 15.86 -20.11
N ILE A 470 -27.50 16.70 -19.25
CA ILE A 470 -28.91 16.60 -18.82
C ILE A 470 -29.87 16.78 -20.01
N THR A 471 -29.56 17.68 -20.96
CA THR A 471 -30.44 17.89 -22.12
C THR A 471 -30.36 16.78 -23.18
N LEU A 472 -29.33 15.92 -23.13
CA LEU A 472 -29.07 14.89 -24.12
C LEU A 472 -29.36 13.46 -23.63
N GLY A 473 -29.56 13.23 -22.32
CA GLY A 473 -29.80 11.90 -21.73
C GLY A 473 -31.10 11.81 -20.91
N ASP A 474 -31.85 10.72 -21.11
CA ASP A 474 -33.13 10.39 -20.45
C ASP A 474 -32.98 9.77 -19.04
N ASP A 475 -31.76 9.65 -18.49
CA ASP A 475 -31.52 8.95 -17.20
C ASP A 475 -31.09 9.94 -16.10
N ALA A 476 -32.05 10.35 -15.28
CA ALA A 476 -31.87 11.27 -14.15
C ALA A 476 -31.28 10.63 -12.87
N GLU A 477 -30.97 9.33 -12.85
CA GLU A 477 -30.61 8.61 -11.62
C GLU A 477 -29.16 8.86 -11.14
N CYS A 478 -28.25 9.42 -11.95
CA CYS A 478 -26.86 9.64 -11.54
C CYS A 478 -26.62 10.89 -10.66
N TYR A 479 -27.60 11.78 -10.49
CA TYR A 479 -27.35 13.12 -9.93
C TYR A 479 -27.61 13.27 -8.41
N GLU A 480 -28.06 12.24 -7.71
CA GLU A 480 -28.33 12.32 -6.26
C GLU A 480 -27.10 12.08 -5.34
N ALA A 481 -25.91 11.84 -5.89
CA ALA A 481 -24.72 11.44 -5.12
C ALA A 481 -23.57 12.48 -5.05
N VAL A 482 -23.74 13.68 -5.63
CA VAL A 482 -22.83 14.83 -5.46
C VAL A 482 -23.38 15.75 -4.37
#